data_AF-V7EL79-F1
#
_entry.id   AF-V7EL79-F1
#
_cell.length_a   1.000
_cell.length_b   1.000
_cell.length_c   1.000
_cell.angle_alpha   90.00
_cell.angle_beta   90.00
_cell.angle_gamma   90.00
#
_symmetry.space_group_name_H-M   'P 1'
#
loop_
_entity.id
_entity.type
_entity.pdbx_description
1 polymer ?
#
loop_
_entity_poly.entity_id
_entity_poly.type
_entity_poly.pdbx_seq_one_letter_code
_entity_poly.pdbx_strand_id
1 'polypeptide(L)'
;MAVPVDAAALQDVLASCETEDACLAAIEQFIVRLSALNPGVPVTTVVASVASALVSAYNAGAVPARVAQVALVAVSRAAAARGMTELAQTLQQAVTVVAAGDPIDLDAVAEGSASPA
;
A
#
# COMPACT_ATOMS: atom_id res chain seq x y z
N MET A 1 2.50 5.46 15.58
CA MET A 1 2.25 6.80 14.99
C MET A 1 2.17 6.61 13.49
N ALA A 2 1.03 6.90 12.85
CA ALA A 2 0.90 6.72 11.41
C ALA A 2 1.79 7.72 10.67
N VAL A 3 2.41 7.29 9.57
CA VAL A 3 3.20 8.18 8.72
C VAL A 3 2.23 8.93 7.82
N PRO A 4 2.25 10.28 7.79
CA PRO A 4 1.42 11.02 6.86
C PRO A 4 1.85 10.69 5.43
N VAL A 5 0.92 10.12 4.67
CA VAL A 5 1.10 9.86 3.24
C VAL A 5 0.42 11.00 2.49
N ASP A 6 1.20 11.81 1.80
CA ASP A 6 0.68 12.88 0.96
C ASP A 6 -0.12 12.30 -0.20
N ALA A 7 -1.40 12.66 -0.29
CA ALA A 7 -2.31 12.11 -1.30
C ALA A 7 -1.91 12.50 -2.73
N ALA A 8 -1.34 13.68 -2.95
CA ALA A 8 -0.87 14.11 -4.27
C ALA A 8 0.39 13.32 -4.66
N ALA A 9 1.35 13.17 -3.73
CA ALA A 9 2.54 12.36 -3.98
C ALA A 9 2.20 10.89 -4.24
N LEU A 10 1.19 10.34 -3.56
CA LEU A 10 0.69 8.99 -3.83
C LEU A 10 0.03 8.89 -5.22
N GLN A 11 -0.77 9.87 -5.62
CA GLN A 11 -1.37 9.91 -6.96
C GLN A 11 -0.32 10.02 -8.07
N ASP A 12 0.75 10.79 -7.87
CA ASP A 12 1.89 10.87 -8.81
C ASP A 12 2.58 9.51 -8.98
N VAL A 13 2.76 8.76 -7.88
CA VAL A 13 3.29 7.39 -7.92
C VAL A 13 2.33 6.48 -8.69
N LEU A 14 1.03 6.57 -8.41
CA LEU A 14 0.03 5.73 -9.07
C LEU A 14 -0.14 6.04 -10.56
N ALA A 15 0.10 7.28 -10.98
CA ALA A 15 0.11 7.66 -12.38
C ALA A 15 1.20 6.93 -13.18
N SER A 16 2.29 6.51 -12.53
CA SER A 16 3.36 5.73 -13.15
C SER A 16 3.10 4.21 -13.19
N CYS A 17 1.97 3.74 -12.64
CA CYS A 17 1.60 2.32 -12.62
C CYS A 17 1.00 1.84 -13.95
N GLU A 18 1.66 2.15 -15.09
CA GLU A 18 1.28 1.68 -16.42
C GLU A 18 1.56 0.18 -16.62
N THR A 19 2.61 -0.32 -15.96
CA THR A 19 3.01 -1.73 -15.91
C THR A 19 3.25 -2.17 -14.47
N GLU A 20 3.20 -3.49 -14.21
CA GLU A 20 3.41 -4.04 -12.87
C GLU A 20 4.82 -3.71 -12.34
N ASP A 21 5.85 -3.86 -13.16
CA ASP A 21 7.25 -3.58 -12.76
C ASP A 21 7.49 -2.09 -12.48
N ALA A 22 6.92 -1.20 -13.31
CA ALA A 22 7.04 0.24 -13.09
C ALA A 22 6.35 0.66 -11.78
N CYS A 23 5.16 0.11 -11.51
CA CYS A 23 4.43 0.36 -10.28
C CYS A 23 5.18 -0.16 -9.04
N LEU A 24 5.78 -1.36 -9.14
CA LEU A 24 6.62 -1.92 -8.07
C LEU A 24 7.78 -0.98 -7.74
N ALA A 25 8.55 -0.58 -8.74
CA ALA A 25 9.68 0.32 -8.54
C ALA A 25 9.24 1.67 -7.96
N ALA A 26 8.13 2.24 -8.45
CA ALA A 26 7.61 3.53 -7.98
C ALA A 26 7.12 3.47 -6.52
N ILE A 27 6.37 2.41 -6.16
CA ILE A 27 5.91 2.17 -4.77
C ILE A 27 7.10 1.96 -3.84
N GLU A 28 8.11 1.18 -4.25
CA GLU A 28 9.32 0.98 -3.44
C GLU A 28 10.09 2.27 -3.23
N GLN A 29 10.30 3.06 -4.28
CA GLN A 29 10.93 4.37 -4.16
C GLN A 29 10.13 5.31 -3.26
N PHE A 30 8.81 5.26 -3.32
CA PHE A 30 7.94 6.05 -2.44
C PHE A 30 8.08 5.65 -0.97
N ILE A 31 8.10 4.34 -0.67
CA ILE A 31 8.34 3.83 0.69
C ILE A 31 9.73 4.26 1.20
N VAL A 32 10.76 4.18 0.35
CA VAL A 32 12.12 4.63 0.71
C VAL A 32 12.13 6.14 0.99
N ARG A 33 11.49 6.94 0.14
CA ARG A 33 11.38 8.40 0.33
C ARG A 33 10.66 8.74 1.64
N LEU A 34 9.52 8.11 1.91
CA LEU A 34 8.78 8.31 3.16
C LEU A 34 9.59 7.88 4.39
N SER A 35 10.34 6.79 4.29
CA SER A 35 11.24 6.33 5.36
C SER A 35 12.36 7.34 5.63
N ALA A 36 12.93 7.95 4.58
CA ALA A 36 13.95 8.98 4.71
C ALA A 36 13.40 10.29 5.30
N LEU A 37 12.15 10.64 4.99
CA LEU A 37 11.46 11.82 5.55
C LEU A 37 11.01 11.63 7.00
N ASN A 38 10.90 10.39 7.47
CA ASN A 38 10.45 10.05 8.83
C ASN A 38 11.51 9.22 9.56
N PRO A 39 12.73 9.77 9.78
CA PRO A 39 13.78 9.06 10.48
C PRO A 39 13.33 8.72 11.91
N GLY A 40 13.45 7.46 12.29
CA GLY A 40 13.00 6.95 13.60
C GLY A 40 11.64 6.25 13.58
N VAL A 41 10.90 6.29 12.46
CA VAL A 41 9.71 5.45 12.28
C VAL A 41 10.13 4.11 11.67
N PRO A 42 9.68 2.97 12.21
CA PRO A 42 9.94 1.66 11.60
C PRO A 42 9.41 1.59 10.16
N VAL A 43 10.20 1.00 9.26
CA VAL A 43 9.79 0.82 7.85
C VAL A 43 8.48 0.05 7.73
N THR A 44 8.19 -0.85 8.67
CA THR A 44 6.92 -1.58 8.75
C THR A 44 5.72 -0.64 8.93
N THR A 45 5.85 0.39 9.78
CA THR A 45 4.84 1.43 9.95
C THR A 45 4.69 2.30 8.70
N VAL A 46 5.80 2.58 7.99
CA VAL A 46 5.74 3.31 6.71
C VAL A 46 4.95 2.51 5.67
N VAL A 47 5.26 1.22 5.51
CA VAL A 47 4.57 0.32 4.56
C VAL A 47 3.08 0.22 4.90
N ALA A 48 2.74 0.03 6.18
CA ALA A 48 1.35 0.00 6.64
C ALA A 48 0.59 1.30 6.35
N SER A 49 1.27 2.45 6.47
CA SER A 49 0.67 3.75 6.17
C SER A 49 0.41 3.92 4.67
N VAL A 50 1.35 3.49 3.82
CA VAL A 50 1.17 3.49 2.35
C VAL A 50 0.03 2.57 1.92
N ALA A 51 -0.03 1.37 2.49
CA ALA A 51 -1.14 0.43 2.28
C ALA A 51 -2.49 1.08 2.63
N SER A 52 -2.61 1.64 3.84
CA SER A 52 -3.85 2.27 4.31
C SER A 52 -4.26 3.44 3.42
N ALA A 53 -3.30 4.27 2.99
CA ALA A 53 -3.56 5.40 2.11
C ALA A 53 -4.05 4.96 0.72
N LEU A 54 -3.47 3.91 0.15
CA LEU A 54 -3.91 3.32 -1.12
C LEU A 54 -5.34 2.78 -1.05
N VAL A 55 -5.62 2.03 0.02
CA VAL A 55 -6.94 1.46 0.26
C VAL A 55 -7.98 2.56 0.41
N SER A 56 -7.68 3.59 1.20
CA SER A 56 -8.57 4.75 1.36
C SER A 56 -8.80 5.48 0.04
N ALA A 57 -7.76 5.66 -0.79
CA ALA A 57 -7.88 6.33 -2.08
C ALA A 57 -8.74 5.52 -3.07
N TYR A 58 -8.63 4.18 -3.05
CA TYR A 58 -9.50 3.30 -3.82
C TYR A 58 -10.96 3.38 -3.33
N ASN A 59 -11.21 3.21 -2.03
CA ASN A 59 -12.56 3.26 -1.45
C ASN A 59 -13.25 4.63 -1.68
N ALA A 60 -12.47 5.71 -1.75
CA ALA A 60 -12.97 7.05 -2.07
C ALA A 60 -13.22 7.26 -3.59
N GLY A 61 -12.93 6.26 -4.44
CA GLY A 61 -13.07 6.35 -5.89
C GLY A 61 -12.01 7.21 -6.58
N ALA A 62 -10.95 7.60 -5.87
CA ALA A 62 -9.88 8.45 -6.40
C ALA A 62 -8.84 7.67 -7.23
N VAL A 63 -8.88 6.33 -7.18
CA VAL A 63 -7.95 5.45 -7.91
C VAL A 63 -8.75 4.38 -8.66
N PRO A 64 -8.52 4.18 -9.97
CA PRO A 64 -9.16 3.11 -10.72
C PRO A 64 -8.80 1.73 -10.18
N ALA A 65 -9.75 0.78 -10.19
CA ALA A 65 -9.57 -0.57 -9.65
C ALA A 65 -8.32 -1.29 -10.18
N ARG A 66 -8.03 -1.19 -11.49
CA ARG A 66 -6.83 -1.80 -12.09
C ARG A 66 -5.53 -1.22 -11.52
N VAL A 67 -5.48 0.09 -11.30
CA VAL A 67 -4.31 0.76 -10.72
C VAL A 67 -4.16 0.38 -9.25
N ALA A 68 -5.28 0.36 -8.51
CA ALA A 68 -5.29 -0.06 -7.12
C ALA A 68 -4.82 -1.52 -6.95
N GLN A 69 -5.25 -2.45 -7.81
CA GLN A 69 -4.76 -3.84 -7.79
C GLN A 69 -3.25 -3.92 -7.95
N VAL A 70 -2.70 -3.29 -8.98
CA VAL A 70 -1.25 -3.35 -9.26
C VAL A 70 -0.46 -2.72 -8.10
N ALA A 71 -0.93 -1.59 -7.56
CA ALA A 71 -0.32 -0.93 -6.42
C ALA A 71 -0.39 -1.78 -5.14
N LEU A 72 -1.52 -2.42 -4.85
CA LEU A 72 -1.68 -3.30 -3.69
C LEU A 72 -0.80 -4.56 -3.81
N VAL A 73 -0.64 -5.13 -5.01
CA VAL A 73 0.33 -6.22 -5.25
C VAL A 73 1.75 -5.74 -4.97
N ALA A 74 2.12 -4.55 -5.43
CA ALA A 74 3.44 -3.97 -5.18
C ALA A 74 3.70 -3.76 -3.67
N VAL A 75 2.74 -3.18 -2.94
CA VAL A 75 2.85 -2.99 -1.49
C VAL A 75 2.88 -4.33 -0.75
N SER A 76 2.08 -5.33 -1.18
CA SER A 76 2.09 -6.68 -0.61
C SER A 76 3.46 -7.34 -0.76
N ARG A 77 4.08 -7.26 -1.93
CA ARG A 77 5.45 -7.76 -2.17
C ARG A 77 6.48 -7.02 -1.30
N ALA A 78 6.36 -5.70 -1.20
CA ALA A 78 7.22 -4.90 -0.34
C ALA A 78 7.09 -5.27 1.15
N ALA A 79 5.87 -5.57 1.61
CA ALA A 79 5.58 -6.04 2.97
C ALA A 79 6.18 -7.44 3.20
N ALA A 80 5.96 -8.39 2.28
CA ALA A 80 6.51 -9.75 2.37
C ALA A 80 8.05 -9.77 2.41
N ALA A 81 8.71 -8.98 1.56
CA ALA A 81 10.17 -8.88 1.54
C ALA A 81 10.76 -8.34 2.85
N ARG A 82 9.95 -7.70 3.68
CA ARG A 82 10.31 -7.13 4.99
C ARG A 82 9.84 -8.00 6.17
N GLY A 83 9.31 -9.20 5.92
CA GLY A 83 8.84 -10.13 6.93
C GLY A 83 7.44 -9.83 7.49
N MET A 84 6.68 -8.93 6.86
CA MET A 84 5.30 -8.59 7.27
C MET A 84 4.30 -9.54 6.61
N THR A 85 4.34 -10.82 6.98
CA THR A 85 3.57 -11.88 6.33
C THR A 85 2.05 -11.66 6.42
N GLU A 86 1.54 -11.27 7.58
CA GLU A 86 0.10 -11.02 7.77
C GLU A 86 -0.38 -9.83 6.92
N LEU A 87 0.31 -8.70 6.97
CA LEU A 87 -0.01 -7.55 6.11
C LEU A 87 0.03 -7.92 4.62
N ALA A 88 1.04 -8.69 4.19
CA ALA A 88 1.14 -9.13 2.80
C ALA A 88 -0.07 -9.99 2.39
N GLN A 89 -0.51 -10.91 3.27
CA GLN A 89 -1.70 -11.73 3.05
C GLN A 89 -2.97 -10.90 3.00
N THR A 90 -3.18 -9.99 3.95
CA THR A 90 -4.33 -9.08 3.95
C THR A 90 -4.38 -8.23 2.69
N LEU A 91 -3.23 -7.73 2.22
CA LEU A 91 -3.17 -6.97 0.97
C LEU A 91 -3.46 -7.84 -0.26
N GLN A 92 -3.10 -9.12 -0.27
CA GLN A 92 -3.52 -10.04 -1.35
C GLN A 92 -5.03 -10.31 -1.32
N GLN A 93 -5.63 -10.39 -0.13
CA GLN A 93 -7.10 -10.45 -0.03
C GLN A 93 -7.74 -9.16 -0.56
N ALA A 94 -7.19 -8.00 -0.20
CA ALA A 94 -7.65 -6.70 -0.70
C ALA A 94 -7.57 -6.61 -2.24
N VAL A 95 -6.51 -7.14 -2.88
CA VAL A 95 -6.43 -7.24 -4.36
C VAL A 95 -7.61 -8.04 -4.93
N THR A 96 -8.02 -9.12 -4.27
CA THR A 96 -9.14 -9.97 -4.70
C THR A 96 -10.47 -9.24 -4.56
N VAL A 97 -10.65 -8.49 -3.47
CA VAL A 97 -11.83 -7.64 -3.22
C VAL A 97 -11.94 -6.53 -4.28
N VAL A 98 -10.84 -5.85 -4.61
CA VAL A 98 -10.82 -4.85 -5.69
C VAL A 98 -11.16 -5.48 -7.04
N ALA A 99 -10.76 -6.72 -7.29
CA ALA A 99 -11.13 -7.46 -8.51
C ALA A 99 -12.63 -7.76 -8.61
N ALA A 100 -13.29 -7.97 -7.47
CA ALA A 100 -14.75 -8.05 -7.40
C ALA A 100 -15.43 -6.67 -7.58
N GLY A 101 -14.68 -5.57 -7.43
CA GLY A 101 -15.20 -4.20 -7.48
C GLY A 101 -15.80 -3.73 -6.16
N ASP A 102 -15.51 -4.44 -5.07
CA ASP A 102 -16.02 -4.16 -3.74
C ASP A 102 -15.07 -3.25 -2.95
N PRO A 103 -15.57 -2.47 -1.98
CA PRO A 103 -14.72 -1.70 -1.08
C PRO A 103 -13.88 -2.63 -0.19
N ILE A 104 -12.65 -2.23 0.07
CA ILE A 104 -11.75 -2.97 0.96
C ILE A 104 -12.02 -2.57 2.42
N ASP A 105 -11.98 -3.55 3.31
CA ASP A 105 -12.03 -3.34 4.75
C ASP A 105 -10.70 -2.71 5.26
N LEU A 106 -10.78 -1.45 5.68
CA LEU A 106 -9.64 -0.71 6.22
C LEU A 106 -9.20 -1.23 7.59
N ASP A 107 -10.13 -1.77 8.38
CA ASP A 107 -9.84 -2.32 9.70
C ASP A 107 -9.07 -3.63 9.55
N ALA A 108 -9.42 -4.48 8.58
CA ALA A 108 -8.64 -5.68 8.26
C ALA A 108 -7.19 -5.35 7.87
N VAL A 109 -6.97 -4.28 7.09
CA VAL A 109 -5.64 -3.81 6.69
C VAL A 109 -4.85 -3.27 7.89
N ALA A 110 -5.52 -2.56 8.80
CA ALA A 110 -4.91 -2.09 10.04
C ALA A 110 -4.54 -3.27 10.96
N GLU A 111 -5.42 -4.26 11.12
CA GLU A 111 -5.18 -5.48 11.91
C GLU A 111 -3.99 -6.28 11.38
N GLY A 112 -3.96 -6.57 10.07
CA GLY A 112 -2.83 -7.28 9.46
C GLY A 112 -1.49 -6.53 9.56
N SER A 113 -1.53 -5.21 9.75
CA SER A 113 -0.33 -4.39 9.98
C SER A 113 0.14 -4.35 11.44
N ALA A 114 -0.74 -4.69 12.38
CA ALA A 114 -0.48 -4.66 13.82
C ALA A 114 -0.01 -6.00 14.38
N SER A 115 -0.29 -7.10 13.68
CA SER A 115 0.19 -8.42 14.08
C SER A 115 1.70 -8.59 13.83
N PRO A 116 2.48 -9.00 14.83
CA PRO A 116 3.81 -9.52 14.61
C PRO A 116 3.71 -10.89 13.92
N ALA A 117 4.51 -11.08 12.88
CA ALA A 117 4.70 -12.38 12.22
C ALA A 117 5.19 -13.47 13.17
#